data_AF-A0A8K0D2X8-F1
#
_entry.id   AF-A0A8K0D2X8-F1
#
_cell.length_a   1.000
_cell.length_b   1.000
_cell.length_c   1.000
_cell.angle_alpha   90.00
_cell.angle_beta   90.00
_cell.angle_gamma   90.00
#
_symmetry.space_group_name_H-M   'P 1'
#
loop_
_entity.id
_entity.type
_entity.pdbx_description
1 polymer ?
#
loop_
_entity_poly.entity_id
_entity_poly.type
_entity_poly.pdbx_seq_one_letter_code
_entity_poly.pdbx_strand_id
1 'polypeptide(L)'
;MVKLYCMSILYKGQTNATCLKAAYDLQGFSFFQRGSVQEFMAFVSKTITERTISASRQSVKEGEYMCHVYVRRDNLAGVVISDHEYPSRVSHTLITKVLDEFSQVVPASSWPEITERDVSFSQLNVYLAKYQNPQEADAMTKIQSDLDETKIILHNTIEAVLERGERLDDLVAKSEGLSIQSKAFYKTARKTNSCCTFG
;
A
#
# COMPACT_ATOMS: atom_id res chain seq x y z
N MET A 1 9.42 -15.48 -9.14
CA MET A 1 7.95 -15.49 -8.96
C MET A 1 7.63 -14.21 -8.23
N VAL A 2 6.85 -13.33 -8.85
CA VAL A 2 6.46 -12.03 -8.30
C VAL A 2 5.37 -12.20 -7.25
N LYS A 3 5.34 -11.35 -6.22
CA LYS A 3 4.41 -11.45 -5.10
C LYS A 3 3.71 -10.14 -4.78
N LEU A 4 2.50 -10.28 -4.23
CA LEU A 4 1.81 -9.22 -3.51
C LEU A 4 2.03 -9.43 -2.01
N TYR A 5 2.41 -8.36 -1.32
CA TYR A 5 2.67 -8.41 0.12
C TYR A 5 1.54 -7.82 0.95
N CYS A 6 0.88 -6.80 0.42
CA CYS A 6 -0.18 -6.09 1.13
C CYS A 6 -1.24 -5.60 0.17
N MET A 7 -2.50 -5.68 0.60
CA MET A 7 -3.61 -4.91 0.06
C MET A 7 -4.31 -4.21 1.23
N SER A 8 -4.40 -2.89 1.19
CA SER A 8 -5.05 -2.09 2.22
C SER A 8 -6.07 -1.12 1.63
N ILE A 9 -7.12 -0.87 2.40
CA ILE A 9 -8.20 0.07 2.13
C ILE A 9 -8.12 1.14 3.22
N LEU A 10 -8.01 2.39 2.81
CA LEU A 10 -7.87 3.55 3.70
C LEU A 10 -8.92 4.60 3.36
N TYR A 11 -9.25 5.43 4.34
CA TYR A 11 -9.99 6.67 4.14
C TYR A 11 -9.02 7.85 4.26
N LYS A 12 -8.98 8.72 3.25
CA LYS A 12 -8.19 9.95 3.26
C LYS A 12 -8.99 11.07 3.92
N GLY A 13 -8.71 11.34 5.20
CA GLY A 13 -9.21 12.53 5.88
C GLY A 13 -8.51 13.81 5.42
N GLN A 14 -8.87 14.94 6.03
CA GLN A 14 -8.26 16.24 5.72
C GLN A 14 -6.79 16.31 6.12
N THR A 15 -6.43 15.70 7.25
CA THR A 15 -5.10 15.79 7.86
C THR A 15 -4.40 14.44 8.00
N ASN A 16 -5.14 13.34 8.01
CA ASN A 16 -4.60 12.00 8.19
C ASN A 16 -5.35 10.98 7.31
N ALA A 17 -4.72 9.82 7.09
CA ALA A 17 -5.39 8.66 6.54
C ALA A 17 -5.66 7.61 7.64
N THR A 18 -6.85 7.01 7.57
CA THR A 18 -7.30 5.96 8.51
C THR A 18 -7.38 4.64 7.77
N CYS A 19 -6.74 3.59 8.31
CA CYS A 19 -6.87 2.24 7.75
C CYS A 19 -8.25 1.68 8.08
N LEU A 20 -9.02 1.34 7.04
CA LEU A 20 -10.34 0.71 7.17
C LEU A 20 -10.23 -0.81 7.17
N LYS A 21 -9.33 -1.37 6.36
CA LYS A 21 -9.05 -2.81 6.33
C LYS A 21 -7.71 -3.09 5.66
N ALA A 22 -6.94 -4.04 6.17
CA ALA A 22 -5.75 -4.52 5.48
C ALA A 22 -5.67 -6.05 5.45
N ALA A 23 -5.00 -6.56 4.43
CA ALA A 23 -4.60 -7.95 4.27
C ALA A 23 -3.10 -8.00 3.95
N TYR A 24 -2.40 -9.00 4.49
CA TYR A 24 -0.96 -9.14 4.36
C TYR A 24 -0.58 -10.59 4.03
N ASP A 25 0.36 -10.76 3.11
CA ASP A 25 1.05 -12.04 2.85
C ASP A 25 2.54 -11.87 3.13
N LEU A 26 2.95 -12.31 4.32
CA LEU A 26 4.31 -12.16 4.82
C LEU A 26 5.04 -13.50 4.95
N GLN A 27 4.56 -14.55 4.27
CA GLN A 27 5.13 -15.89 4.40
C GLN A 27 6.59 -15.95 3.94
N GLY A 28 6.98 -15.08 3.00
CA GLY A 28 8.36 -14.92 2.52
C GLY A 28 9.33 -14.28 3.52
N PHE A 29 8.84 -13.67 4.61
CA PHE A 29 9.69 -13.06 5.63
C PHE A 29 9.89 -14.00 6.83
N SER A 30 11.05 -13.90 7.48
CA SER A 30 11.33 -14.62 8.72
C SER A 30 10.28 -14.31 9.77
N PHE A 31 9.84 -15.33 10.51
CA PHE A 31 8.76 -15.22 11.50
C PHE A 31 8.92 -14.02 12.45
N PHE A 32 10.13 -13.80 12.96
CA PHE A 32 10.44 -12.70 13.90
C PHE A 32 10.44 -11.30 13.27
N GLN A 33 10.51 -11.20 11.94
CA GLN A 33 10.50 -9.92 11.21
C GLN A 33 9.10 -9.54 10.73
N ARG A 34 8.18 -10.51 10.61
CA ARG A 34 6.84 -10.30 10.04
C ARG A 34 6.07 -9.15 10.70
N GLY A 35 6.12 -9.07 12.03
CA GLY A 35 5.48 -7.97 12.77
C GLY A 35 6.02 -6.60 12.35
N SER A 36 7.33 -6.45 12.26
CA SER A 36 7.95 -5.19 11.85
C SER A 36 7.72 -4.84 10.38
N VAL A 37 7.70 -5.83 9.51
CA VAL A 37 7.38 -5.64 8.09
C VAL A 37 5.93 -5.20 7.92
N GLN A 38 5.00 -5.81 8.65
CA GLN A 38 3.58 -5.44 8.63
C GLN A 38 3.36 -3.99 9.08
N GLU A 39 3.94 -3.61 10.22
CA GLU A 39 3.86 -2.23 10.73
C GLU A 39 4.43 -1.22 9.74
N PHE A 40 5.55 -1.56 9.09
CA PHE A 40 6.16 -0.69 8.09
C PHE A 40 5.31 -0.55 6.82
N MET A 41 4.72 -1.64 6.33
CA MET A 41 3.79 -1.61 5.19
C MET A 41 2.54 -0.77 5.50
N ALA A 42 1.99 -0.89 6.70
CA ALA A 42 0.87 -0.07 7.16
C ALA A 42 1.23 1.42 7.21
N PHE A 43 2.41 1.74 7.76
CA PHE A 43 2.93 3.10 7.81
C PHE A 43 3.10 3.70 6.41
N VAL A 44 3.77 2.99 5.49
CA VAL A 44 3.97 3.44 4.11
C VAL A 44 2.63 3.63 3.38
N SER A 45 1.69 2.70 3.55
CA SER A 45 0.36 2.80 2.93
C SER A 45 -0.40 4.04 3.39
N LYS A 46 -0.30 4.36 4.69
CA LYS A 46 -0.87 5.59 5.26
C LYS A 46 -0.19 6.83 4.68
N THR A 47 1.15 6.90 4.73
CA THR A 47 1.91 8.07 4.26
C THR A 47 1.66 8.34 2.77
N ILE A 48 1.71 7.33 1.91
CA ILE A 48 1.49 7.52 0.47
C ILE A 48 0.04 7.97 0.20
N THR A 49 -0.94 7.45 0.93
CA THR A 49 -2.34 7.91 0.83
C THR A 49 -2.49 9.38 1.23
N GLU A 50 -1.82 9.81 2.31
CA GLU A 50 -1.83 11.20 2.78
C GLU A 50 -1.20 12.16 1.76
N ARG A 51 -0.15 11.73 1.05
CA ARG A 51 0.54 12.54 0.05
C ARG A 51 -0.08 12.48 -1.35
N THR A 52 -0.90 11.47 -1.63
CA THR A 52 -1.61 11.36 -2.91
C THR A 52 -2.83 12.26 -2.95
N ILE A 53 -2.97 13.06 -4.01
CA ILE A 53 -4.15 13.91 -4.23
C ILE A 53 -5.38 13.05 -4.55
N SER A 54 -6.57 13.50 -4.14
CA SER A 54 -7.81 12.78 -4.45
C SER A 54 -8.07 12.70 -5.95
N ALA A 55 -8.78 11.64 -6.37
CA ALA A 55 -9.01 11.30 -7.78
C ALA A 55 -7.72 11.08 -8.61
N SER A 56 -6.67 10.53 -8.00
CA SER A 56 -5.40 10.23 -8.70
C SER A 56 -4.83 8.86 -8.35
N ARG A 57 -4.01 8.35 -9.27
CA ARG A 57 -3.25 7.11 -9.11
C ARG A 57 -1.76 7.41 -9.11
N GLN A 58 -1.04 6.78 -8.20
CA GLN A 58 0.41 6.84 -8.16
C GLN A 58 1.01 5.45 -7.98
N SER A 59 2.24 5.30 -8.44
CA SER A 59 3.10 4.15 -8.20
C SER A 59 4.42 4.67 -7.65
N VAL A 60 4.88 4.09 -6.56
CA VAL A 60 6.10 4.51 -5.86
C VAL A 60 7.01 3.31 -5.77
N LYS A 61 8.12 3.35 -6.50
CA LYS A 61 9.17 2.34 -6.41
C LYS A 61 10.03 2.63 -5.18
N GLU A 62 10.44 1.59 -4.47
CA GLU A 62 11.41 1.68 -3.37
C GLU A 62 12.25 0.41 -3.37
N GLY A 63 13.47 0.49 -3.94
CA GLY A 63 14.31 -0.67 -4.18
C GLY A 63 13.62 -1.71 -5.07
N GLU A 64 13.49 -2.94 -4.55
CA GLU A 64 12.85 -4.08 -5.23
C GLU A 64 11.33 -4.09 -5.10
N TYR A 65 10.75 -3.18 -4.32
CA TYR A 65 9.32 -3.11 -4.07
C TYR A 65 8.66 -2.01 -4.88
N MET A 66 7.37 -2.18 -5.15
CA MET A 66 6.50 -1.17 -5.75
C MET A 66 5.24 -1.01 -4.90
N CYS A 67 4.89 0.23 -4.63
CA CYS A 67 3.66 0.61 -3.93
C CYS A 67 2.72 1.32 -4.88
N HIS A 68 1.58 0.72 -5.16
CA HIS A 68 0.54 1.29 -6.01
C HIS A 68 -0.57 1.86 -5.13
N VAL A 69 -0.95 3.11 -5.38
CA VAL A 69 -2.04 3.79 -4.67
C VAL A 69 -3.07 4.32 -5.65
N TYR A 70 -4.33 4.25 -5.26
CA TYR A 70 -5.42 4.98 -5.90
C TYR A 70 -6.28 5.63 -4.83
N VAL A 71 -6.41 6.96 -4.91
CA VAL A 71 -7.35 7.72 -4.08
C VAL A 71 -8.53 8.14 -4.96
N ARG A 72 -9.74 7.67 -4.64
CA ARG A 72 -10.98 8.05 -5.33
C ARG A 72 -11.39 9.48 -5.00
N ARG A 73 -12.39 9.99 -5.73
CA ARG A 73 -12.94 11.34 -5.51
C ARG A 73 -13.68 11.48 -4.17
N ASP A 74 -14.25 10.39 -3.66
CA ASP A 74 -14.91 10.29 -2.35
C ASP A 74 -13.93 10.01 -1.20
N ASN A 75 -12.62 10.17 -1.44
CA ASN A 75 -11.53 9.95 -0.50
C ASN A 75 -11.36 8.51 0.00
N LEU A 76 -12.03 7.54 -0.61
CA LEU A 76 -11.72 6.14 -0.43
C LEU A 76 -10.42 5.81 -1.18
N ALA A 77 -9.45 5.22 -0.50
CA ALA A 77 -8.14 4.92 -1.04
C ALA A 77 -7.82 3.43 -0.93
N GLY A 78 -7.09 2.92 -1.91
CA GLY A 78 -6.56 1.57 -1.87
C GLY A 78 -5.08 1.56 -2.19
N VAL A 79 -4.33 0.75 -1.45
CA VAL A 79 -2.88 0.61 -1.59
C VAL A 79 -2.50 -0.86 -1.73
N VAL A 80 -1.71 -1.16 -2.75
CA VAL A 80 -1.09 -2.47 -2.97
C VAL A 80 0.42 -2.33 -2.85
N ILE A 81 1.07 -3.22 -2.10
CA ILE A 81 2.53 -3.33 -2.06
C ILE A 81 2.92 -4.68 -2.68
N SER A 82 3.82 -4.66 -3.65
CA SER A 82 4.26 -5.82 -4.42
C SER A 82 5.76 -5.78 -4.69
N ASP A 83 6.28 -6.86 -5.29
CA ASP A 83 7.53 -6.79 -6.03
C ASP A 83 7.39 -5.80 -7.21
N HIS A 84 8.47 -5.12 -7.59
CA HIS A 84 8.45 -4.17 -8.69
C HIS A 84 8.24 -4.81 -10.06
N GLU A 85 8.56 -6.10 -10.20
CA GLU A 85 8.30 -6.90 -11.39
C GLU A 85 6.82 -7.30 -11.51
N TYR A 86 6.01 -7.14 -10.44
CA TYR A 86 4.59 -7.44 -10.48
C TYR A 86 3.87 -6.46 -11.43
N PRO A 87 3.01 -6.93 -12.37
CA PRO A 87 2.40 -6.05 -13.36
C PRO A 87 1.55 -4.93 -12.74
N SER A 88 1.95 -3.68 -12.95
CA SER A 88 1.28 -2.51 -12.36
C SER A 88 -0.19 -2.39 -12.77
N ARG A 89 -0.54 -2.81 -13.99
CA ARG A 89 -1.93 -2.87 -14.47
C ARG A 89 -2.78 -3.75 -13.54
N VAL A 90 -2.31 -4.95 -13.24
CA VAL A 90 -3.02 -5.92 -12.40
C VAL A 90 -3.19 -5.38 -10.98
N SER A 91 -2.16 -4.71 -10.42
CA SER A 91 -2.25 -4.04 -9.12
C SER A 91 -3.33 -2.95 -9.09
N HIS A 92 -3.38 -2.07 -10.10
CA HIS A 92 -4.38 -1.01 -10.14
C HIS A 92 -5.80 -1.53 -10.42
N THR A 93 -5.95 -2.63 -11.16
CA THR A 93 -7.22 -3.34 -11.28
C THR A 93 -7.68 -3.86 -9.94
N LEU A 94 -6.81 -4.59 -9.23
CA LEU A 94 -7.11 -5.13 -7.92
C LEU A 94 -7.61 -4.02 -6.99
N ILE A 95 -6.91 -2.89 -6.94
CA ILE A 95 -7.33 -1.74 -6.15
C ILE A 95 -8.74 -1.29 -6.54
N THR A 96 -9.00 -1.07 -7.83
CA THR A 96 -10.31 -0.60 -8.31
C THR A 96 -11.44 -1.53 -7.89
N LYS A 97 -11.27 -2.83 -8.17
CA LYS A 97 -12.26 -3.86 -7.85
C LYS A 97 -12.56 -3.91 -6.35
N VAL A 98 -11.53 -3.91 -5.52
CA VAL A 98 -11.67 -3.96 -4.06
C VAL A 98 -12.37 -2.70 -3.54
N LEU A 99 -12.03 -1.51 -4.04
CA LEU A 99 -12.67 -0.27 -3.61
C LEU A 99 -14.15 -0.22 -4.01
N ASP A 100 -14.49 -0.69 -5.21
CA ASP A 100 -15.87 -0.73 -5.68
C ASP A 100 -16.73 -1.66 -4.82
N GLU A 101 -16.25 -2.87 -4.55
CA GLU A 101 -16.97 -3.83 -3.69
C GLU A 101 -17.02 -3.39 -2.23
N PHE A 102 -15.94 -2.78 -1.72
CA PHE A 102 -15.93 -2.24 -0.36
C PHE A 102 -17.00 -1.17 -0.18
N SER A 103 -17.13 -0.25 -1.14
CA SER A 103 -18.11 0.83 -1.09
C SER A 103 -19.58 0.36 -1.14
N GLN A 104 -19.82 -0.86 -1.62
CA GLN A 104 -21.15 -1.49 -1.62
C GLN A 104 -21.50 -2.12 -0.25
N VAL A 105 -20.48 -2.52 0.51
CA VAL A 105 -20.65 -3.20 1.81
C VAL A 105 -20.60 -2.20 2.97
N VAL A 106 -19.72 -1.21 2.90
CA VAL A 106 -19.48 -0.23 3.97
C VAL A 106 -19.89 1.17 3.50
N PRO A 107 -20.94 1.77 4.07
CA PRO A 107 -21.42 3.08 3.65
C PRO A 107 -20.38 4.19 3.79
N ALA A 108 -20.34 5.13 2.84
CA ALA A 108 -19.39 6.25 2.86
C ALA A 108 -19.44 7.13 4.12
N SER A 109 -20.61 7.20 4.76
CA SER A 109 -20.81 7.97 6.00
C SER A 109 -20.05 7.39 7.19
N SER A 110 -19.69 6.11 7.19
CA SER A 110 -19.00 5.48 8.33
C SER A 110 -17.47 5.55 8.23
N TRP A 111 -16.90 5.72 7.03
CA TRP A 111 -15.45 5.70 6.80
C TRP A 111 -14.63 6.65 7.69
N PRO A 112 -15.10 7.87 8.04
CA PRO A 112 -14.32 8.77 8.89
C PRO A 112 -14.09 8.29 10.32
N GLU A 113 -15.00 7.48 10.87
CA GLU A 113 -15.02 7.09 12.28
C GLU A 113 -14.83 5.59 12.51
N ILE A 114 -15.10 4.77 11.49
CA ILE A 114 -15.03 3.32 11.61
C ILE A 114 -13.59 2.84 11.79
N THR A 115 -13.41 1.85 12.66
CA THR A 115 -12.11 1.21 12.89
C THR A 115 -12.00 -0.11 12.13
N GLU A 116 -10.78 -0.56 11.87
CA GLU A 116 -10.53 -1.83 11.17
C GLU A 116 -11.22 -3.06 11.80
N ARG A 117 -11.44 -3.02 13.12
CA ARG A 117 -12.10 -4.10 13.87
C ARG A 117 -13.60 -4.19 13.57
N ASP A 118 -14.23 -3.05 13.27
CA ASP A 118 -15.66 -2.94 13.03
C ASP A 118 -16.02 -3.17 11.55
N VAL A 119 -15.01 -3.15 10.67
CA VAL A 119 -15.16 -3.42 9.24
C VAL A 119 -15.17 -4.93 8.97
N SER A 120 -16.33 -5.46 8.61
CA SER A 120 -16.48 -6.84 8.13
C SER A 120 -16.32 -6.90 6.60
N PHE A 121 -15.09 -7.11 6.14
CA PHE A 121 -14.76 -7.27 4.72
C PHE A 121 -13.72 -8.37 4.53
N SER A 122 -14.14 -9.63 4.69
CA SER A 122 -13.25 -10.81 4.61
C SER A 122 -12.72 -11.09 3.21
N GLN A 123 -13.40 -10.57 2.17
CA GLN A 123 -13.01 -10.76 0.77
C GLN A 123 -11.62 -10.23 0.44
N LEU A 124 -11.10 -9.26 1.23
CA LEU A 124 -9.78 -8.69 1.01
C LEU A 124 -8.66 -9.74 1.00
N ASN A 125 -8.71 -10.69 1.93
CA ASN A 125 -7.73 -11.78 2.01
C ASN A 125 -7.86 -12.75 0.82
N VAL A 126 -9.10 -12.99 0.38
CA VAL A 126 -9.38 -13.85 -0.78
C VAL A 126 -8.82 -13.22 -2.06
N TYR A 127 -9.00 -11.91 -2.23
CA TYR A 127 -8.43 -11.19 -3.36
C TYR A 127 -6.91 -11.16 -3.32
N LEU A 128 -6.30 -10.90 -2.17
CA LEU A 128 -4.85 -10.92 -2.04
C LEU A 128 -4.28 -12.28 -2.45
N ALA A 129 -4.88 -13.39 -1.98
CA ALA A 129 -4.45 -14.75 -2.35
C ALA A 129 -4.66 -15.04 -3.84
N LYS A 130 -5.82 -14.67 -4.39
CA LYS A 130 -6.16 -14.92 -5.80
C LYS A 130 -5.26 -14.16 -6.77
N TYR A 131 -4.87 -12.94 -6.41
CA TYR A 131 -4.03 -12.10 -7.25
C TYR A 131 -2.54 -12.40 -7.10
N GLN A 132 -2.12 -13.40 -6.29
CA GLN A 132 -0.72 -13.85 -6.28
C GLN A 132 -0.27 -14.40 -7.65
N ASN A 133 -1.20 -14.91 -8.48
CA ASN A 133 -0.92 -15.27 -9.87
C ASN A 133 -1.45 -14.19 -10.82
N PRO A 134 -0.58 -13.32 -11.39
CA PRO A 134 -1.01 -12.25 -12.28
C PRO A 134 -1.72 -12.74 -13.54
N GLN A 135 -1.39 -13.94 -14.06
CA GLN A 135 -1.96 -14.45 -15.30
C GLN A 135 -3.44 -14.83 -15.13
N GLU A 136 -3.78 -15.45 -14.00
CA GLU A 136 -5.16 -15.79 -13.65
C GLU A 136 -5.98 -14.53 -13.34
N ALA A 137 -5.36 -13.53 -12.72
CA ALA A 137 -5.98 -12.23 -12.47
C ALA A 137 -6.21 -11.44 -13.77
N ASP A 138 -5.25 -11.42 -14.69
CA ASP A 138 -5.34 -10.66 -15.96
C ASP A 138 -6.45 -11.19 -16.87
N ALA A 139 -6.64 -12.51 -16.92
CA ALA A 139 -7.75 -13.12 -17.67
C ALA A 139 -9.13 -12.65 -17.20
N MET A 140 -9.27 -12.37 -15.91
CA MET A 140 -10.50 -11.77 -15.35
C MET A 140 -10.61 -10.26 -15.61
N THR A 141 -9.47 -9.61 -15.83
CA THR A 141 -9.31 -8.16 -15.88
C THR A 141 -9.42 -7.58 -17.29
N LYS A 142 -9.11 -8.36 -18.34
CA LYS A 142 -9.18 -7.93 -19.75
C LYS A 142 -10.53 -7.35 -20.20
N ILE A 143 -11.58 -7.57 -19.43
CA ILE A 143 -12.92 -7.03 -19.68
C ILE A 143 -13.03 -5.55 -19.23
N GLN A 144 -12.14 -5.09 -18.34
CA GLN A 144 -12.12 -3.74 -17.77
C GLN A 144 -11.12 -2.83 -18.54
N SER A 145 -11.56 -2.28 -19.67
CA SER A 145 -10.75 -1.43 -20.57
C SER A 145 -10.39 -0.05 -20.00
N ASP A 146 -10.92 0.32 -18.83
CA ASP A 146 -10.89 1.70 -18.32
C ASP A 146 -9.51 2.15 -17.78
N LEU A 147 -8.60 1.21 -17.50
CA LEU A 147 -7.30 1.53 -16.90
C LEU A 147 -6.24 1.99 -17.91
N ASP A 148 -6.37 1.65 -19.18
CA ASP A 148 -5.34 1.99 -20.19
C ASP A 148 -5.32 3.50 -20.52
N GLU A 149 -6.41 4.22 -20.27
CA GLU A 149 -6.50 5.68 -20.45
C GLU A 149 -6.14 6.48 -19.18
N THR A 150 -5.96 5.79 -18.04
CA THR A 150 -5.72 6.47 -16.76
C THR A 150 -4.24 6.81 -16.58
N LYS A 151 -3.93 8.10 -16.42
CA LYS A 151 -2.57 8.56 -16.09
C LYS A 151 -2.18 8.09 -14.68
N ILE A 152 -1.13 7.27 -14.60
CA ILE A 152 -0.50 6.83 -13.34
C ILE A 152 0.81 7.61 -13.18
N ILE A 153 0.95 8.32 -12.06
CA ILE A 153 2.18 9.06 -11.74
C ILE A 153 3.18 8.08 -11.14
N LEU A 154 4.41 8.03 -11.66
CA LEU A 154 5.46 7.15 -11.18
C LEU A 154 6.53 7.94 -10.41
N HIS A 155 6.82 7.50 -9.19
CA HIS A 155 7.91 7.98 -8.35
C HIS A 155 8.95 6.87 -8.15
N ASN A 156 10.23 7.23 -8.18
CA ASN A 156 11.34 6.26 -8.07
C ASN A 156 11.73 5.91 -6.62
N THR A 157 11.34 6.75 -5.66
CA THR A 157 11.58 6.59 -4.23
C THR A 157 10.40 7.12 -3.45
N ILE A 158 10.19 6.63 -2.23
CA ILE A 158 9.20 7.17 -1.29
C ILE A 158 9.49 8.63 -0.97
N GLU A 159 10.77 9.00 -0.90
CA GLU A 159 11.23 10.37 -0.65
C GLU A 159 10.73 11.37 -1.71
N ALA A 160 10.52 10.93 -2.95
CA ALA A 160 9.99 11.77 -4.03
C ALA A 160 8.50 12.12 -3.87
N VAL A 161 7.80 11.47 -2.94
CA VAL A 161 6.39 11.71 -2.60
C VAL A 161 6.25 12.57 -1.32
N LEU A 162 7.33 12.73 -0.56
CA LEU A 162 7.35 13.53 0.66
C LEU A 162 7.44 15.03 0.37
N GLU A 163 7.12 15.85 1.38
CA GLU A 163 7.27 17.30 1.26
C GLU A 163 8.75 17.71 1.19
N ARG A 164 9.00 18.87 0.59
CA ARG A 164 10.36 19.40 0.46
C ARG A 164 10.97 19.61 1.85
N GLY A 165 12.06 18.88 2.13
CA GLY A 165 12.78 18.96 3.41
C GLY A 165 12.34 17.93 4.44
N GLU A 166 11.33 17.11 4.15
CA GLU A 166 11.00 15.94 4.97
C GLU A 166 11.88 14.74 4.60
N ARG A 167 12.21 13.94 5.61
CA ARG A 167 12.94 12.68 5.44
C ARG A 167 12.10 11.52 5.97
N LEU A 168 12.13 10.39 5.27
CA LEU A 168 11.47 9.17 5.70
C LEU A 168 11.92 8.75 7.11
N ASP A 169 13.20 8.92 7.42
CA ASP A 169 13.77 8.60 8.73
C ASP A 169 13.10 9.39 9.87
N ASP A 170 12.76 10.66 9.63
CA ASP A 170 12.12 11.53 10.62
C ASP A 170 10.66 11.12 10.84
N LEU A 171 9.97 10.75 9.76
CA LEU A 171 8.60 10.25 9.83
C LEU A 171 8.54 8.90 10.57
N VAL A 172 9.49 7.99 10.31
CA VAL A 172 9.62 6.71 11.03
C VAL A 172 9.89 6.95 12.52
N ALA A 173 10.77 7.90 12.85
CA ALA A 173 11.08 8.22 14.25
C ALA A 173 9.84 8.74 15.01
N LYS A 174 9.04 9.61 14.37
CA LYS A 174 7.85 10.24 14.96
C LYS A 174 6.59 9.36 14.93
N SER A 175 6.55 8.33 14.09
CA SER A 175 5.36 7.47 13.93
C SER A 175 4.99 6.76 15.23
N GLU A 176 3.75 6.92 15.68
CA GLU A 176 3.18 6.17 16.82
C GLU A 176 2.72 4.76 16.41
N GLY A 177 2.50 4.53 15.11
CA GLY A 177 2.09 3.23 14.58
C GLY A 177 3.23 2.23 14.40
N LEU A 178 4.48 2.63 14.65
CA LEU A 178 5.65 1.76 14.60
C LEU A 178 6.15 1.45 16.01
N SER A 179 6.25 0.18 16.34
CA SER A 179 6.86 -0.26 17.59
C SER A 179 8.35 0.11 17.65
N ILE A 180 8.90 0.15 18.86
CA ILE A 180 10.34 0.40 19.08
C ILE A 180 11.19 -0.62 18.29
N GLN A 181 10.74 -1.88 18.26
CA GLN A 181 11.38 -2.94 17.50
C GLN A 181 11.39 -2.65 16.00
N SER A 182 10.26 -2.23 15.43
CA SER A 182 10.16 -1.90 14.00
C SER A 182 11.00 -0.68 13.61
N LYS A 183 11.03 0.35 14.46
CA LYS A 183 11.92 1.51 14.28
C LYS A 183 13.39 1.10 14.30
N ALA A 184 13.78 0.22 15.22
CA ALA A 184 15.15 -0.30 15.30
C ALA A 184 15.51 -1.20 14.11
N PHE A 185 14.55 -2.03 13.66
CA PHE A 185 14.69 -2.89 12.48
C PHE A 185 14.95 -2.04 11.22
N TYR A 186 14.13 -1.03 10.97
CA TYR A 186 14.31 -0.10 9.85
C TYR A 186 15.70 0.56 9.86
N LYS A 187 16.12 1.11 11.02
CA LYS A 187 17.43 1.75 11.15
C LYS A 187 18.58 0.78 10.87
N THR A 188 18.47 -0.46 11.37
CA THR A 188 19.48 -1.49 11.15
C THR A 188 19.54 -1.89 9.67
N ALA A 189 18.39 -2.12 9.04
CA ALA A 189 18.31 -2.49 7.63
C ALA A 189 18.94 -1.42 6.71
N ARG A 190 18.67 -0.12 6.97
CA ARG A 190 19.30 0.97 6.22
C ARG A 190 20.83 1.03 6.40
N LYS A 191 21.32 0.77 7.62
CA LYS A 191 22.77 0.74 7.90
C LYS A 191 23.45 -0.43 7.19
N THR A 192 22.83 -1.62 7.20
CA THR A 192 23.40 -2.80 6.53
C THR A 192 23.44 -2.60 5.01
N ASN A 193 22.41 -2.00 4.41
CA ASN A 193 22.38 -1.72 2.97
C ASN A 193 23.28 -0.55 2.53
N SER A 194 23.75 0.30 3.45
CA SER A 194 24.68 1.39 3.14
C SER A 194 26.16 1.00 3.25
N CYS A 195 26.49 -0.12 3.91
CA CYS A 195 27.87 -0.60 4.10
C CYS A 195 28.47 -1.37 2.90
N CYS A 196 27.85 -1.32 1.71
CA CYS A 196 28.40 -1.87 0.48
C CYS A 196 28.65 -0.79 -0.58
N THR A 197 29.25 0.32 -0.17
CA THR A 197 29.93 1.27 -1.06
C THR A 197 31.44 1.19 -0.79
N PHE A 198 32.04 0.04 -1.08
CA PHE A 198 33.49 0.00 -1.29
C PHE A 198 33.75 0.36 -2.76
N GLY A 199 33.89 1.67 -2.98
CA GLY A 199 34.68 2.24 -4.07
C GLY A 199 35.93 2.85 -3.46
#